data_AF-A0A7X6XII4-F1
#
_entry.id   AF-A0A7X6XII4-F1
#
_cell.length_a   1.000
_cell.length_b   1.000
_cell.length_c   1.000
_cell.angle_alpha   90.00
_cell.angle_beta   90.00
_cell.angle_gamma   90.00
#
_symmetry.space_group_name_H-M   'P 1'
#
loop_
_entity.id
_entity.type
_entity.pdbx_description
1 polymer ?
#
loop_
_entity_poly.entity_id
_entity_poly.type
_entity_poly.pdbx_seq_one_letter_code
_entity_poly.pdbx_strand_id
1 'polypeptide(L)' 'MYSTAKLQEWVPRVRELARTTQETYVFFNNHYPGKAGKNAQMFTQLFLSLPE' A
#
# COMPACT_ATOMS: atom_id res chain seq x y z
N MET A 1 7.11 -8.55 7.93
CA MET A 1 6.15 -8.72 6.84
C MET A 1 4.90 -8.04 7.37
N TYR A 2 4.26 -7.16 6.62
CA TYR A 2 3.01 -6.59 7.14
C TYR A 2 1.90 -7.62 6.96
N SER A 3 0.95 -7.63 7.89
CA SER A 3 -0.27 -8.42 7.73
C SER A 3 -1.18 -7.74 6.72
N THR A 4 -2.07 -8.51 6.11
CA THR A 4 -3.11 -7.99 5.21
C THR A 4 -3.95 -6.91 5.89
N ALA A 5 -4.37 -7.11 7.14
CA ALA A 5 -5.14 -6.14 7.91
C ALA A 5 -4.41 -4.79 8.04
N LYS A 6 -3.11 -4.82 8.36
CA LYS A 6 -2.30 -3.59 8.48
C LYS A 6 -2.14 -2.86 7.14
N LEU A 7 -2.05 -3.60 6.04
CA LEU A 7 -2.02 -3.01 4.70
C LEU A 7 -3.37 -2.42 4.31
N GLN A 8 -4.48 -3.09 4.64
CA GLN A 8 -5.84 -2.62 4.39
C GLN A 8 -6.14 -1.30 5.09
N GLU A 9 -5.65 -1.10 6.32
CA GLU A 9 -5.78 0.18 7.04
C GLU A 9 -5.15 1.37 6.30
N TRP A 10 -4.15 1.14 5.45
CA TRP A 10 -3.46 2.19 4.71
C TRP A 10 -4.10 2.50 3.36
N VAL A 11 -4.86 1.57 2.77
CA VAL A 11 -5.56 1.76 1.49
C VAL A 11 -6.41 3.05 1.47
N PRO A 12 -7.32 3.31 2.42
CA PRO A 12 -8.15 4.52 2.37
C PRO A 12 -7.31 5.81 2.49
N ARG A 13 -6.20 5.77 3.25
CA ARG A 13 -5.31 6.93 3.41
C ARG A 13 -4.57 7.25 2.11
N VAL A 14 -4.08 6.22 1.41
CA VAL A 14 -3.41 6.38 0.12
C VAL A 14 -4.40 6.82 -0.96
N ARG A 15 -5.65 6.34 -0.93
CA ARG A 15 -6.73 6.81 -1.83
C ARG A 15 -6.97 8.31 -1.66
N GLU A 16 -7.06 8.79 -0.43
CA GLU A 16 -7.24 10.22 -0.18
C GLU A 16 -6.06 11.07 -0.67
N LEU A 17 -4.82 10.59 -0.48
CA LEU A 17 -3.64 11.22 -1.05
C LEU A 17 -3.68 11.24 -2.59
N ALA A 18 -4.04 10.13 -3.22
CA ALA A 18 -4.17 10.04 -4.67
C ALA A 18 -5.25 10.97 -5.23
N ARG A 19 -6.31 11.25 -4.47
CA ARG A 19 -7.38 12.19 -4.84
C ARG A 19 -6.95 13.66 -4.72
N THR A 20 -6.01 13.95 -3.82
CA THR A 20 -5.61 15.32 -3.46
C THR A 20 -4.24 15.73 -4.01
N THR A 21 -3.59 14.84 -4.76
CA THR A 21 -2.28 15.08 -5.38
C THR A 21 -2.33 14.79 -6.87
N GLN A 22 -1.44 15.42 -7.64
CA GLN A 22 -1.29 15.11 -9.05
C GLN A 22 -0.71 13.70 -9.26
N GLU A 23 0.24 13.31 -8.42
CA GLU A 23 0.89 12.00 -8.43
C GLU A 23 1.19 11.56 -6.99
N THR A 24 0.94 10.29 -6.68
CA THR A 24 1.26 9.69 -5.37
C THR A 24 2.21 8.52 -5.56
N TYR A 25 3.36 8.56 -4.89
CA TYR A 25 4.36 7.48 -4.87
C TYR A 25 4.41 6.82 -3.49
N VAL A 26 4.28 5.49 -3.44
CA VAL A 26 4.29 4.71 -2.17
C VAL A 26 5.49 3.77 -2.15
N PHE A 27 6.36 3.92 -1.15
CA PHE A 27 7.56 3.11 -0.99
C PHE A 27 7.50 2.25 0.28
N PHE A 28 7.78 0.95 0.13
CA PHE A 28 7.91 0.03 1.25
C PHE A 28 9.38 -0.11 1.65
N ASN A 29 9.76 0.44 2.81
CA ASN A 29 11.15 0.39 3.29
C ASN A 29 11.41 -0.72 4.34
N ASN A 30 10.48 -1.66 4.51
CA ASN A 30 10.65 -2.76 5.47
C ASN A 30 11.55 -3.89 4.93
N HIS A 31 12.76 -3.52 4.51
CA HIS A 31 13.63 -4.29 3.63
C HIS A 31 14.26 -5.54 4.25
N TYR A 32 14.30 -5.69 5.57
CA TYR A 32 14.94 -6.85 6.22
C TYR A 32 13.96 -8.01 6.49
N PRO A 33 14.09 -9.22 5.90
CA PRO A 33 14.95 -9.68 4.79
C PRO A 33 14.13 -9.89 3.49
N GLY A 34 14.04 -8.88 2.62
CA GLY A 34 13.30 -8.94 1.35
C GLY A 34 11.78 -8.71 1.43
N LYS A 35 11.24 -8.34 2.60
CA LYS A 35 9.78 -8.19 2.81
C LYS A 35 9.16 -6.98 2.10
N ALA A 36 9.97 -6.02 1.65
CA ALA A 36 9.51 -4.79 1.02
C ALA A 36 8.76 -5.07 -0.29
N GLY A 37 9.37 -5.82 -1.22
CA GLY A 37 8.77 -6.12 -2.53
C GLY A 37 7.44 -6.89 -2.40
N LYS A 38 7.40 -7.89 -1.52
CA LYS A 38 6.17 -8.66 -1.27
C LYS A 38 5.06 -7.79 -0.65
N ASN A 39 5.39 -6.93 0.30
CA ASN A 39 4.42 -6.00 0.87
C ASN A 39 3.89 -5.00 -0.17
N ALA A 40 4.76 -4.50 -1.06
CA ALA A 40 4.35 -3.61 -2.15
C ALA A 40 3.36 -4.30 -3.09
N GLN A 41 3.66 -5.52 -3.54
CA GLN A 41 2.74 -6.31 -4.38
C GLN A 41 1.40 -6.58 -3.70
N MET A 42 1.41 -6.98 -2.42
CA MET A 42 0.18 -7.19 -1.65
C MET A 42 -0.63 -5.91 -1.51
N PHE A 43 0.03 -4.78 -1.25
CA PHE A 43 -0.63 -3.49 -1.14
C PHE A 43 -1.25 -3.05 -2.47
N THR A 44 -0.56 -3.23 -3.60
CA THR A 44 -1.10 -2.97 -4.93
C THR A 44 -2.36 -3.79 -5.20
N GLN A 45 -2.35 -5.09 -4.88
CA GLN A 45 -3.52 -5.94 -5.05
C GLN A 45 -4.71 -5.45 -4.20
N LEU A 46 -4.47 -5.15 -2.92
CA LEU A 46 -5.49 -4.61 -2.03
C LEU A 46 -6.06 -3.29 -2.56
N PHE A 47 -5.19 -2.36 -2.97
CA PHE A 47 -5.57 -1.05 -3.49
C PHE A 47 -6.48 -1.16 -4.73
N LEU A 48 -6.18 -2.09 -5.64
CA LEU A 48 -6.97 -2.31 -6.86
C LEU A 48 -8.27 -3.09 -6.61
N SER A 49 -8.30 -3.95 -5.58
CA SER A 49 -9.42 -4.85 -5.30
C SER A 49 -10.51 -4.26 -4.40
N LEU A 50 -10.17 -3.30 -3.53
CA LEU A 50 -11.12 -2.72 -2.60
C LEU A 50 -11.92 -1.59 -3.28
N PRO A 51 -13.24 -1.50 -3.04
CA PRO A 51 -14.02 -0.36 -3.50
C PRO A 51 -13.49 0.95 -2.90
N GLU A 52 -13.80 2.05 -3.57
CA GLU A 52 -13.43 3.40 -3.10
C GLU A 52 -14.17 3.81 -1.83
#